data_AF-A0A532U2U3-F1
#
_entry.id   AF-A0A532U2U3-F1
#
_cell.length_a   1.000
_cell.length_b   1.000
_cell.length_c   1.000
_cell.angle_alpha   90.00
_cell.angle_beta   90.00
_cell.angle_gamma   90.00
#
_symmetry.space_group_name_H-M   'P 1'
#
loop_
_entity.id
_entity.type
_entity.pdbx_description
1 polymer ?
#
loop_
_entity_poly.entity_id
_entity_poly.type
_entity_poly.pdbx_seq_one_letter_code
_entity_poly.pdbx_strand_id
1 'polypeptide(L)'
;MLDWKKSVLVVTLAIMGATLAACQQAGPPGMQNPSLVYCEEQGYRYEDRTLREPAVEVITPAPSTEAADGTEVAPPPPHELDSGISYSVCIFPDGTECEAWSFFRGECLPGQLEHAEDDLPVVNVVQEAGLAQTVALDILKLNTPPSDEAYSHLMTISDEGMLDQIIAALDVPVWIFWQEDCTTPYKLHFHLADGSVQEFEYHAQWGRTTEWDFIERCHPNQYSILRGDQEFLVAGDGGVPPGTFDALIKKQIVSTWAESINVADALELARTVEIEILEMSVEDVSRLTTDDPEVIERIVAALDREYEFVTRAGFHPPFEMRFGLDDGTVQILHFGSQGDNPTVLRGDPGIWEGRDIRPSADFDT
;
A
#
# COMPACT_ATOMS: atom_id res chain seq x y z
N MET A 1 -36.20 -35.61 -38.80
CA MET A 1 -35.97 -35.46 -37.35
C MET A 1 -34.82 -34.48 -37.15
N LEU A 2 -35.07 -33.22 -37.52
CA LEU A 2 -34.11 -32.13 -37.42
C LEU A 2 -34.38 -31.37 -36.10
N ASP A 3 -33.37 -31.37 -35.23
CA ASP A 3 -32.94 -30.26 -34.38
C ASP A 3 -33.87 -29.62 -33.33
N TRP A 4 -34.70 -30.41 -32.64
CA TRP A 4 -35.34 -29.96 -31.38
C TRP A 4 -34.32 -29.42 -30.35
N LYS A 5 -33.12 -30.02 -30.27
CA LYS A 5 -32.08 -29.61 -29.31
C LYS A 5 -31.49 -28.23 -29.61
N LYS A 6 -31.39 -27.82 -30.88
CA LYS A 6 -30.92 -26.47 -31.25
C LYS A 6 -31.99 -25.42 -30.99
N SER A 7 -33.27 -25.75 -31.19
CA SER A 7 -34.37 -24.83 -30.86
C SER A 7 -34.49 -24.56 -29.36
N VAL A 8 -34.28 -25.58 -28.50
CA VAL A 8 -34.27 -25.38 -27.05
C VAL A 8 -33.11 -24.47 -26.64
N LEU A 9 -31.89 -24.72 -27.15
CA LEU A 9 -30.71 -23.92 -26.81
C LEU A 9 -30.87 -22.44 -27.22
N VAL A 10 -31.41 -22.17 -28.41
CA VAL A 10 -31.63 -20.79 -28.90
C VAL A 10 -32.68 -20.06 -28.06
N VAL A 11 -33.75 -20.75 -27.64
CA VAL A 11 -34.77 -20.15 -26.78
C VAL A 11 -34.22 -19.89 -25.37
N THR A 12 -33.43 -20.81 -24.80
CA THR A 12 -32.83 -20.61 -23.47
C THR A 12 -31.81 -19.46 -23.47
N LEU A 13 -30.98 -19.34 -24.52
CA LEU A 13 -30.03 -18.22 -24.66
C LEU A 13 -30.75 -16.87 -24.89
N ALA A 14 -31.86 -16.86 -25.64
CA ALA A 14 -32.66 -15.65 -25.83
C ALA A 14 -33.34 -15.18 -24.53
N ILE A 15 -33.79 -16.11 -23.68
CA ILE A 15 -34.39 -15.78 -22.38
C ILE A 15 -33.33 -15.25 -21.41
N MET A 16 -32.14 -15.86 -21.34
CA MET A 16 -31.04 -15.35 -20.51
C MET A 16 -30.51 -13.98 -20.97
N GLY A 17 -30.44 -13.75 -22.29
CA GLY A 17 -30.06 -12.45 -22.84
C GLY A 17 -31.05 -11.34 -22.50
N ALA A 18 -32.35 -11.65 -22.43
CA ALA A 18 -33.38 -10.68 -22.07
C ALA A 18 -33.39 -10.33 -20.56
N THR A 19 -32.98 -11.25 -19.68
CA THR A 19 -32.91 -10.98 -18.24
C THR A 19 -31.71 -10.12 -17.83
N LEU A 20 -30.61 -10.14 -18.59
CA LEU A 20 -29.42 -9.32 -18.31
C LEU A 20 -29.56 -7.86 -18.76
N ALA A 21 -30.40 -7.55 -19.74
CA ALA A 21 -30.60 -6.17 -20.23
C ALA A 21 -31.50 -5.30 -19.33
N ALA A 22 -32.16 -5.88 -18.33
CA ALA A 22 -33.14 -5.18 -17.49
C ALA A 22 -32.57 -4.53 -16.21
N CYS A 23 -31.29 -4.73 -15.89
CA CYS A 23 -30.71 -4.26 -14.61
C CYS A 23 -29.78 -3.04 -14.71
N GLN A 24 -29.61 -2.42 -15.88
CA GLN A 24 -28.69 -1.27 -16.03
C GLN A 24 -29.26 -0.10 -16.86
N GLN A 25 -30.57 0.12 -16.82
CA GLN A 25 -31.10 1.40 -17.32
C GLN A 25 -31.11 2.41 -16.18
N ALA A 26 -30.16 3.35 -16.22
CA ALA A 26 -30.34 4.65 -15.59
C ALA A 26 -31.73 5.16 -16.02
N GLY A 27 -32.58 5.46 -15.04
CA GLY A 27 -33.95 5.90 -15.31
C GLY A 27 -33.97 7.07 -16.30
N PRO A 28 -35.05 7.24 -17.08
CA PRO A 28 -35.18 8.38 -17.98
C PRO A 28 -34.92 9.69 -17.21
N PRO A 29 -34.15 10.63 -17.78
CA PRO A 29 -33.76 11.86 -17.09
C PRO A 29 -35.01 12.61 -16.61
N GLY A 30 -35.06 12.90 -15.31
CA GLY A 30 -36.19 13.57 -14.66
C GLY A 30 -37.11 12.67 -13.81
N MET A 31 -36.86 11.35 -13.71
CA MET A 31 -37.47 10.54 -12.65
C MET A 31 -36.78 10.80 -11.31
N GLN A 32 -37.57 11.07 -10.27
CA GLN A 32 -37.08 11.16 -8.90
C GLN A 32 -36.52 9.80 -8.44
N ASN A 33 -35.49 9.82 -7.58
CA ASN A 33 -34.92 8.63 -6.99
C ASN A 33 -36.02 7.89 -6.18
N PRO A 34 -36.34 6.62 -6.48
CA PRO A 34 -37.43 5.91 -5.82
C PRO A 34 -37.29 5.79 -4.31
N SER A 35 -36.06 5.80 -3.76
CA SER A 35 -35.86 5.82 -2.31
C SER A 35 -36.26 7.16 -1.67
N LEU A 36 -36.07 8.27 -2.38
CA LEU A 36 -36.51 9.60 -1.94
C LEU A 36 -38.04 9.73 -1.99
N VAL A 37 -38.65 9.24 -3.07
CA VAL A 37 -40.10 9.19 -3.21
C VAL A 37 -40.70 8.39 -2.06
N TYR A 38 -40.12 7.24 -1.76
CA TYR A 38 -40.56 6.43 -0.62
C TYR A 38 -40.42 7.18 0.71
N CYS A 39 -39.31 7.88 0.92
CA CYS A 39 -39.10 8.72 2.09
C CYS A 39 -40.22 9.75 2.31
N GLU A 40 -40.56 10.49 1.24
CA GLU A 40 -41.64 11.48 1.26
C GLU A 40 -43.02 10.83 1.45
N GLU A 41 -43.29 9.70 0.80
CA GLU A 41 -44.55 8.96 0.93
C GLU A 41 -44.79 8.44 2.35
N GLN A 42 -43.72 8.10 3.08
CA GLN A 42 -43.79 7.76 4.51
C GLN A 42 -43.92 9.00 5.42
N GLY A 43 -43.93 10.21 4.84
CA GLY A 43 -44.08 11.47 5.56
C GLY A 43 -42.79 12.00 6.19
N TYR A 44 -41.63 11.50 5.77
CA TYR A 44 -40.33 11.92 6.26
C TYR A 44 -39.70 12.99 5.36
N ARG A 45 -38.75 13.73 5.92
CA ARG A 45 -37.93 14.66 5.13
C ARG A 45 -36.72 13.91 4.59
N TYR A 46 -36.17 14.34 3.46
CA TYR A 46 -34.86 13.86 3.03
C TYR A 46 -33.89 15.01 2.77
N GLU A 47 -32.61 14.69 2.71
CA GLU A 47 -31.52 15.58 2.32
C GLU A 47 -30.55 14.84 1.40
N ASP A 48 -30.19 15.47 0.28
CA ASP A 48 -29.12 14.98 -0.59
C ASP A 48 -27.79 15.50 -0.06
N ARG A 49 -26.86 14.59 0.21
CA ARG A 49 -25.52 14.86 0.71
C ARG A 49 -24.50 14.41 -0.32
N THR A 50 -23.40 15.14 -0.44
CA THR A 50 -22.27 14.72 -1.26
C THR A 50 -21.12 14.39 -0.32
N LEU A 51 -20.64 13.14 -0.37
CA LEU A 51 -19.35 12.82 0.22
C LEU A 51 -18.31 13.54 -0.62
N ARG A 52 -17.88 14.70 -0.11
CA ARG A 52 -16.66 15.31 -0.59
C ARG A 52 -15.54 14.44 -0.04
N GLU A 53 -14.90 13.66 -0.90
CA GLU A 53 -13.59 13.11 -0.52
C GLU A 53 -12.76 14.29 0.01
N PRO A 54 -12.07 14.15 1.16
CA PRO A 54 -11.19 15.20 1.62
C PRO A 54 -10.25 15.49 0.44
N ALA A 55 -10.31 16.72 -0.08
CA ALA A 55 -9.48 17.10 -1.20
C ALA A 55 -8.05 16.80 -0.78
N VAL A 56 -7.47 15.74 -1.36
CA VAL A 56 -6.04 15.52 -1.26
C VAL A 56 -5.47 16.76 -1.92
N GLU A 57 -4.91 17.66 -1.09
CA GLU A 57 -4.23 18.84 -1.57
C GLU A 57 -3.12 18.31 -2.47
N VAL A 58 -3.34 18.34 -3.79
CA VAL A 58 -2.31 18.02 -4.76
C VAL A 58 -1.29 19.13 -4.59
N ILE A 59 -0.24 18.86 -3.81
CA ILE A 59 0.91 19.73 -3.67
C ILE A 59 1.51 19.82 -5.07
N THR A 60 1.13 20.88 -5.80
CA THR A 60 1.75 21.20 -7.07
C THR A 60 3.21 21.57 -6.76
N PRO A 61 4.20 20.89 -7.35
CA PRO A 61 5.58 21.29 -7.16
C PRO A 61 5.77 22.71 -7.68
N ALA A 62 6.53 23.51 -6.93
CA ALA A 62 6.85 24.88 -7.30
C ALA A 62 7.43 24.94 -8.72
N PRO A 63 7.05 25.94 -9.55
CA PRO A 63 7.57 26.05 -10.90
C PRO A 63 9.08 26.23 -10.87
N SER A 64 9.81 25.34 -11.56
CA SER A 64 11.23 25.50 -11.82
C SER A 64 11.43 26.70 -12.74
N THR A 65 12.28 27.62 -12.32
CA THR A 65 12.67 28.79 -13.11
C THR A 65 13.75 28.38 -14.11
N GLU A 66 13.39 28.08 -15.35
CA GLU A 66 14.33 28.13 -16.47
C GLU A 66 13.68 28.30 -17.87
N ALA A 67 14.07 29.41 -18.52
CA ALA A 67 14.21 29.69 -19.96
C ALA A 67 13.02 29.67 -20.96
N ALA A 68 12.54 30.88 -21.25
CA ALA A 68 12.55 31.54 -22.57
C ALA A 68 12.14 30.75 -23.84
N ASP A 69 10.84 30.71 -24.14
CA ASP A 69 10.33 31.09 -25.47
C ASP A 69 8.89 31.61 -25.35
N GLY A 70 8.62 32.76 -25.96
CA GLY A 70 7.50 33.65 -25.66
C GLY A 70 6.17 33.26 -26.32
N THR A 71 5.71 32.03 -26.13
CA THR A 71 4.35 31.62 -26.53
C THR A 71 3.60 31.03 -25.34
N GLU A 72 2.94 31.91 -24.59
CA GLU A 72 2.06 31.57 -23.49
C GLU A 72 0.75 30.99 -24.05
N VAL A 73 0.68 29.66 -24.16
CA VAL A 73 -0.60 28.97 -24.35
C VAL A 73 -1.23 28.86 -22.97
N ALA A 74 -2.30 29.62 -22.74
CA ALA A 74 -3.05 29.56 -21.49
C ALA A 74 -3.43 28.09 -21.20
N PRO A 75 -3.15 27.57 -19.99
CA PRO A 75 -3.57 26.22 -19.64
C PRO A 75 -5.10 26.15 -19.75
N PRO A 76 -5.65 25.03 -20.28
CA PRO A 76 -7.09 24.83 -20.23
C PRO A 76 -7.55 24.91 -18.76
N PRO A 77 -8.74 25.47 -18.49
CA PRO A 77 -9.27 25.48 -17.12
C PRO A 77 -9.29 24.05 -16.59
N PRO A 78 -8.95 23.82 -15.32
CA PRO A 78 -9.04 22.50 -14.73
C PRO A 78 -10.47 21.99 -14.93
N HIS A 79 -10.61 20.85 -15.59
CA HIS A 79 -11.86 20.12 -15.58
C HIS A 79 -12.05 19.62 -14.15
N GLU A 80 -12.87 20.32 -13.36
CA GLU A 80 -13.43 19.85 -12.10
C GLU A 80 -14.16 18.54 -12.38
N LEU A 81 -13.48 17.41 -12.18
CA LEU A 81 -14.13 16.13 -11.98
C LEU A 81 -14.64 16.14 -10.54
N ASP A 82 -15.75 16.85 -10.32
CA ASP A 82 -16.56 16.75 -9.11
C ASP A 82 -17.29 15.41 -9.13
N SER A 83 -16.54 14.31 -8.99
CA SER A 83 -17.09 12.97 -8.81
C SER A 83 -17.40 12.71 -7.34
N GLY A 84 -17.90 13.72 -6.63
CA GLY A 84 -18.44 13.52 -5.29
C GLY A 84 -19.54 12.47 -5.35
N ILE A 85 -19.44 11.44 -4.54
CA ILE A 85 -20.50 10.44 -4.42
C ILE A 85 -21.66 11.14 -3.70
N SER A 86 -22.74 11.38 -4.44
CA SER A 86 -23.99 11.86 -3.85
C SER A 86 -24.77 10.68 -3.30
N TYR A 87 -25.25 10.83 -2.07
CA TYR A 87 -26.14 9.90 -1.39
C TYR A 87 -27.24 10.71 -0.72
N SER A 88 -28.38 10.08 -0.44
CA SER A 88 -29.50 10.77 0.19
C SER A 88 -29.81 10.14 1.53
N VAL A 89 -30.23 10.94 2.50
CA VAL A 89 -30.65 10.47 3.82
C VAL A 89 -32.11 10.82 4.09
N CYS A 90 -32.84 9.91 4.72
CA CYS A 90 -34.15 10.13 5.31
C CYS A 90 -34.01 10.61 6.75
N ILE A 91 -34.66 11.72 7.09
CA ILE A 91 -34.65 12.35 8.42
C ILE A 91 -36.03 12.16 9.05
N PHE A 92 -36.08 11.44 10.17
CA PHE A 92 -37.32 11.08 10.86
C PHE A 92 -37.73 12.14 11.91
N PRO A 93 -38.99 12.12 12.41
CA PRO A 93 -39.49 13.12 13.36
C PRO A 93 -38.80 13.13 14.73
N ASP A 94 -38.21 12.00 15.13
CA ASP A 94 -37.41 11.85 16.35
C ASP A 94 -35.95 12.33 16.17
N GLY A 95 -35.58 12.71 14.94
CA GLY A 95 -34.26 13.22 14.59
C GLY A 95 -33.25 12.14 14.23
N THR A 96 -33.62 10.85 14.19
CA THR A 96 -32.72 9.84 13.62
C THR A 96 -32.68 9.98 12.09
N GLU A 97 -31.59 9.49 11.49
CA GLU A 97 -31.37 9.55 10.05
C GLU A 97 -31.06 8.12 9.54
N CYS A 98 -31.50 7.79 8.32
CA CYS A 98 -31.08 6.58 7.60
C CYS A 98 -30.66 6.94 6.18
N GLU A 99 -29.69 6.23 5.60
CA GLU A 99 -29.48 6.28 4.15
C GLU A 99 -30.77 5.86 3.42
N ALA A 100 -31.18 6.64 2.41
CA ALA A 100 -32.52 6.54 1.83
C ALA A 100 -32.80 5.17 1.21
N TRP A 101 -31.81 4.54 0.57
CA TRP A 101 -31.96 3.18 0.05
C TRP A 101 -32.03 2.11 1.14
N SER A 102 -31.31 2.28 2.24
CA SER A 102 -31.32 1.41 3.41
C SER A 102 -32.68 1.46 4.10
N PHE A 103 -33.28 2.66 4.22
CA PHE A 103 -34.67 2.81 4.66
C PHE A 103 -35.66 2.16 3.66
N PHE A 104 -35.49 2.39 2.35
CA PHE A 104 -36.33 1.80 1.30
C PHE A 104 -36.34 0.26 1.31
N ARG A 105 -35.19 -0.37 1.62
CA ARG A 105 -35.06 -1.83 1.74
C ARG A 105 -35.49 -2.37 3.11
N GLY A 106 -35.79 -1.50 4.08
CA GLY A 106 -36.14 -1.88 5.45
C GLY A 106 -34.96 -2.37 6.28
N GLU A 107 -33.73 -2.02 5.87
CA GLU A 107 -32.49 -2.31 6.60
C GLU A 107 -32.26 -1.30 7.75
N CYS A 108 -32.96 -0.17 7.70
CA CYS A 108 -32.95 0.87 8.73
C CYS A 108 -34.39 1.34 9.03
N LEU A 109 -34.69 1.66 10.30
CA LEU A 109 -36.04 2.07 10.75
C LEU A 109 -35.99 3.37 11.59
N PRO A 110 -37.08 4.16 11.61
CA PRO A 110 -37.20 5.31 12.52
C PRO A 110 -36.97 4.92 13.98
N GLY A 111 -36.19 5.71 14.71
CA GLY A 111 -35.83 5.44 16.10
C GLY A 111 -34.73 4.40 16.30
N GLN A 112 -34.27 3.75 15.23
CA GLN A 112 -32.95 3.13 15.20
C GLN A 112 -31.96 4.21 14.78
N LEU A 113 -31.01 4.51 15.66
CA LEU A 113 -29.77 5.12 15.20
C LEU A 113 -29.14 4.10 14.23
N GLU A 114 -28.75 4.51 13.03
CA GLU A 114 -27.94 3.67 12.13
C GLU A 114 -26.67 3.24 12.87
N HIS A 115 -26.73 2.09 13.53
CA HIS A 115 -25.57 1.36 14.03
C HIS A 115 -25.38 0.15 13.11
N ALA A 116 -24.73 0.36 11.96
CA ALA A 116 -24.33 -0.78 11.12
C ALA A 116 -23.00 -0.59 10.37
N GLU A 117 -22.37 0.58 10.43
CA GLU A 117 -20.91 0.73 10.30
C GLU A 117 -20.26 1.32 11.57
N ASP A 118 -21.08 1.83 12.51
CA ASP A 118 -20.67 2.44 13.80
C ASP A 118 -20.65 1.45 15.00
N ASP A 119 -20.90 0.16 14.78
CA ASP A 119 -20.85 -0.87 15.85
C ASP A 119 -19.60 -1.76 15.74
N LEU A 120 -18.65 -1.41 14.87
CA LEU A 120 -17.32 -2.00 14.94
C LEU A 120 -16.70 -1.59 16.27
N PRO A 121 -16.13 -2.53 17.04
CA PRO A 121 -15.48 -2.18 18.29
C PRO A 121 -14.34 -1.21 17.96
N VAL A 122 -14.47 0.01 18.44
CA VAL A 122 -13.38 0.99 18.42
C VAL A 122 -12.59 0.82 19.70
N VAL A 123 -11.27 0.77 19.56
CA VAL A 123 -10.36 0.68 20.70
C VAL A 123 -9.38 1.84 20.64
N ASN A 124 -9.10 2.47 21.77
CA ASN A 124 -7.96 3.36 21.86
C ASN A 124 -6.79 2.56 22.45
N VAL A 125 -5.87 2.15 21.57
CA VAL A 125 -4.75 1.26 21.93
C VAL A 125 -3.86 1.88 23.01
N VAL A 126 -3.67 3.20 22.99
CA VAL A 126 -2.86 3.90 24.00
C VAL A 126 -3.49 3.81 25.37
N GLN A 127 -4.82 3.98 25.46
CA GLN A 127 -5.55 3.92 26.72
C GLN A 127 -5.63 2.49 27.26
N GLU A 128 -5.99 1.53 26.41
CA GLU A 128 -6.17 0.12 26.83
C GLU A 128 -4.85 -0.56 27.20
N ALA A 129 -3.78 -0.32 26.43
CA ALA A 129 -2.47 -0.92 26.70
C ALA A 129 -1.56 -0.08 27.60
N GLY A 130 -2.03 1.09 28.07
CA GLY A 130 -1.25 1.98 28.93
C GLY A 130 0.00 2.58 28.26
N LEU A 131 -0.01 2.75 26.94
CA LEU A 131 1.17 3.19 26.17
C LEU A 131 1.61 4.62 26.49
N ALA A 132 0.78 5.40 27.19
CA ALA A 132 1.16 6.72 27.72
C ALA A 132 2.37 6.66 28.69
N GLN A 133 2.73 5.47 29.19
CA GLN A 133 3.89 5.26 30.05
C GLN A 133 5.11 4.73 29.30
N THR A 134 5.12 4.76 27.96
CA THR A 134 6.23 4.22 27.15
C THR A 134 7.51 5.03 27.40
N VAL A 135 8.59 4.32 27.74
CA VAL A 135 9.95 4.89 27.93
C VAL A 135 10.92 4.48 26.83
N ALA A 136 10.60 3.41 26.08
CA ALA A 136 11.32 3.01 24.88
C ALA A 136 10.41 2.22 23.95
N LEU A 137 10.67 2.29 22.65
CA LEU A 137 10.02 1.48 21.63
C LEU A 137 11.09 0.72 20.85
N ASP A 138 11.11 -0.61 20.95
CA ASP A 138 11.89 -1.42 20.02
C ASP A 138 11.08 -1.71 18.77
N ILE A 139 11.74 -1.61 17.63
CA ILE A 139 11.24 -2.11 16.35
C ILE A 139 12.07 -3.34 16.02
N LEU A 140 11.39 -4.46 15.79
CA LEU A 140 11.99 -5.71 15.37
C LEU A 140 11.52 -6.05 13.97
N LYS A 141 12.36 -6.72 13.19
CA LYS A 141 12.09 -7.09 11.81
C LYS A 141 12.14 -8.61 11.63
N LEU A 142 11.18 -9.16 10.90
CA LEU A 142 11.15 -10.56 10.54
C LEU A 142 12.33 -10.89 9.60
N ASN A 143 13.18 -11.85 9.98
CA ASN A 143 14.42 -12.17 9.26
C ASN A 143 14.16 -12.85 7.91
N THR A 144 13.25 -13.83 7.86
CA THR A 144 12.93 -14.54 6.62
C THR A 144 11.56 -15.22 6.75
N PRO A 145 10.56 -14.84 5.94
CA PRO A 145 9.33 -15.61 5.82
C PRO A 145 9.63 -17.02 5.28
N PRO A 146 8.89 -18.07 5.67
CA PRO A 146 7.74 -18.10 6.58
C PRO A 146 8.13 -18.51 8.02
N SER A 147 9.36 -18.26 8.47
CA SER A 147 9.72 -18.61 9.85
C SER A 147 9.15 -17.57 10.83
N ASP A 148 7.96 -17.85 11.36
CA ASP A 148 7.22 -16.96 12.27
C ASP A 148 7.97 -16.60 13.57
N GLU A 149 9.12 -17.22 13.83
CA GLU A 149 9.81 -17.13 15.13
C GLU A 149 11.12 -16.32 15.10
N ALA A 150 11.59 -15.88 13.95
CA ALA A 150 12.89 -15.22 13.86
C ALA A 150 12.77 -13.73 13.55
N TYR A 151 12.53 -12.92 14.59
CA TYR A 151 12.66 -11.46 14.53
C TYR A 151 14.06 -11.04 15.00
N SER A 152 14.69 -10.11 14.27
CA SER A 152 15.90 -9.41 14.73
C SER A 152 15.54 -8.01 15.23
N HIS A 153 16.28 -7.54 16.23
CA HIS A 153 16.18 -6.16 16.69
C HIS A 153 16.69 -5.23 15.59
N LEU A 154 15.83 -4.29 15.15
CA LEU A 154 16.19 -3.29 14.15
C LEU A 154 16.70 -2.01 14.83
N MET A 155 15.92 -1.47 15.78
CA MET A 155 16.29 -0.25 16.50
C MET A 155 15.53 -0.11 17.82
N THR A 156 16.02 0.80 18.67
CA THR A 156 15.32 1.29 19.86
C THR A 156 15.13 2.80 19.74
N ILE A 157 13.90 3.27 19.91
CA ILE A 157 13.56 4.69 20.03
C ILE A 157 13.41 5.00 21.52
N SER A 158 14.28 5.87 22.04
CA SER A 158 14.23 6.35 23.43
C SER A 158 14.21 7.87 23.54
N ASP A 159 14.14 8.57 22.40
CA ASP A 159 13.96 10.03 22.38
C ASP A 159 12.53 10.37 22.83
N GLU A 160 12.41 11.10 23.95
CA GLU A 160 11.12 11.44 24.57
C GLU A 160 10.20 12.19 23.61
N GLY A 161 10.74 13.15 22.84
CA GLY A 161 9.94 13.92 21.89
C GLY A 161 9.44 13.10 20.70
N MET A 162 10.20 12.10 20.25
CA MET A 162 9.76 11.15 19.23
C MET A 162 8.72 10.16 19.78
N LEU A 163 8.93 9.65 21.00
CA LEU A 163 7.96 8.78 21.67
C LEU A 163 6.63 9.51 21.88
N ASP A 164 6.65 10.76 22.35
CA ASP A 164 5.44 11.58 22.51
C ASP A 164 4.66 11.73 21.19
N GLN A 165 5.36 11.95 20.08
CA GLN A 165 4.74 12.04 18.76
C GLN A 165 4.12 10.71 18.31
N ILE A 166 4.81 9.60 18.53
CA ILE A 166 4.30 8.25 18.19
C ILE A 166 3.07 7.91 19.02
N ILE A 167 3.12 8.15 20.35
CA ILE A 167 2.02 7.88 21.26
C ILE A 167 0.83 8.80 20.96
N ALA A 168 1.04 10.09 20.75
CA ALA A 168 -0.03 11.01 20.37
C ALA A 168 -0.68 10.63 19.03
N ALA A 169 0.09 10.06 18.10
CA ALA A 169 -0.44 9.58 16.83
C ALA A 169 -1.28 8.29 16.98
N LEU A 170 -1.06 7.48 18.03
CA LEU A 170 -1.88 6.30 18.36
C LEU A 170 -3.04 6.59 19.32
N ASP A 171 -3.04 7.73 20.02
CA ASP A 171 -4.06 8.10 21.01
C ASP A 171 -5.36 8.60 20.35
N VAL A 172 -5.89 7.78 19.46
CA VAL A 172 -7.20 7.97 18.82
C VAL A 172 -7.91 6.61 18.77
N PRO A 173 -9.24 6.60 18.71
CA PRO A 173 -9.98 5.36 18.49
C PRO A 173 -9.61 4.75 17.13
N VAL A 174 -9.18 3.50 17.12
CA VAL A 174 -8.94 2.71 15.90
C VAL A 174 -10.02 1.66 15.75
N TRP A 175 -10.40 1.41 14.50
CA TRP A 175 -11.44 0.45 14.15
C TRP A 175 -10.84 -0.95 14.16
N ILE A 176 -11.44 -1.86 14.91
CA ILE A 176 -11.05 -3.26 14.94
C ILE A 176 -11.81 -4.02 13.86
N PHE A 177 -11.08 -4.82 13.08
CA PHE A 177 -11.65 -5.75 12.13
C PHE A 177 -10.95 -7.09 12.19
N TRP A 178 -11.72 -8.15 11.91
CA TRP A 178 -11.22 -9.50 11.80
C TRP A 178 -10.31 -9.59 10.57
N GLN A 179 -9.08 -10.06 10.75
CA GLN A 179 -8.17 -10.24 9.63
C GLN A 179 -7.57 -11.64 9.60
N GLU A 180 -7.54 -12.23 8.40
CA GLU A 180 -6.89 -13.52 8.16
C GLU A 180 -5.37 -13.39 8.28
N ASP A 181 -4.72 -14.52 8.55
CA ASP A 181 -3.29 -14.71 8.85
C ASP A 181 -2.36 -13.92 7.91
N CYS A 182 -2.05 -12.69 8.32
CA CYS A 182 -1.08 -11.85 7.65
C CYS A 182 0.27 -11.93 8.32
N THR A 183 1.30 -12.23 7.53
CA THR A 183 2.69 -12.12 8.00
C THR A 183 3.00 -10.63 8.21
N THR A 184 3.34 -10.30 9.45
CA THR A 184 3.68 -8.94 9.88
C THR A 184 5.21 -8.81 9.84
N PRO A 185 5.78 -8.01 8.91
CA PRO A 185 7.23 -7.92 8.77
C PRO A 185 7.92 -7.27 9.97
N TYR A 186 7.16 -6.61 10.84
CA TYR A 186 7.69 -5.93 12.01
C TYR A 186 6.93 -6.30 13.29
N LYS A 187 7.66 -6.28 14.41
CA LYS A 187 7.11 -6.26 15.77
C LYS A 187 7.52 -4.96 16.48
N LEU A 188 6.61 -4.42 17.26
CA LEU A 188 6.77 -3.19 18.03
C LEU A 188 6.67 -3.55 19.51
N HIS A 189 7.74 -3.34 20.27
CA HIS A 189 7.75 -3.57 21.71
C HIS A 189 7.80 -2.23 22.43
N PHE A 190 6.68 -1.83 23.03
CA PHE A 190 6.59 -0.64 23.86
C PHE A 190 6.98 -1.00 25.29
N HIS A 191 8.16 -0.55 25.73
CA HIS A 191 8.64 -0.71 27.10
C HIS A 191 8.03 0.38 27.97
N LEU A 192 7.29 -0.01 29.01
CA LEU A 192 6.61 0.91 29.92
C LEU A 192 7.48 1.24 31.14
N ALA A 193 7.19 2.37 31.79
CA ALA A 193 7.92 2.86 32.97
C ALA A 193 7.90 1.89 34.17
N ASP A 194 6.92 0.99 34.24
CA ASP A 194 6.83 -0.06 35.26
C ASP A 194 7.68 -1.31 34.94
N GLY A 195 8.35 -1.32 33.79
CA GLY A 195 9.19 -2.40 33.29
C GLY A 195 8.45 -3.48 32.51
N SER A 196 7.13 -3.35 32.31
CA SER A 196 6.37 -4.22 31.42
C SER A 196 6.59 -3.87 29.94
N VAL A 197 6.25 -4.80 29.04
CA VAL A 197 6.39 -4.64 27.59
C VAL A 197 5.07 -4.97 26.93
N GLN A 198 4.58 -4.05 26.09
CA GLN A 198 3.43 -4.28 25.21
C GLN A 198 3.93 -4.60 23.82
N GLU A 199 3.58 -5.79 23.31
CA GLU A 199 3.98 -6.27 21.99
C GLU A 199 2.84 -6.10 20.99
N PHE A 200 3.16 -5.53 19.84
CA PHE A 200 2.27 -5.46 18.70
C PHE A 200 2.99 -5.91 17.44
N GLU A 201 2.34 -6.74 16.66
CA GLU A 201 2.69 -7.00 15.28
C GLU A 201 2.27 -5.83 14.40
N TYR A 202 3.14 -5.47 13.46
CA TYR A 202 2.96 -4.32 12.59
C TYR A 202 3.25 -4.65 11.14
N HIS A 203 2.28 -4.36 10.27
CA HIS A 203 2.44 -4.42 8.83
C HIS A 203 2.45 -3.00 8.27
N ALA A 204 3.61 -2.55 7.80
CA ALA A 204 3.75 -1.29 7.10
C ALA A 204 3.38 -1.46 5.63
N GLN A 205 2.42 -0.68 5.14
CA GLN A 205 2.13 -0.64 3.71
C GLN A 205 3.30 -0.01 2.94
N TRP A 206 4.08 -0.79 2.19
CA TRP A 206 5.02 -0.26 1.20
C TRP A 206 4.32 -0.29 -0.16
N GLY A 207 4.27 0.85 -0.86
CA GLY A 207 3.36 1.08 -1.99
C GLY A 207 3.29 -0.05 -3.03
N ARG A 208 2.10 -0.21 -3.64
CA ARG A 208 1.72 -1.18 -4.69
C ARG A 208 2.88 -2.02 -5.25
N THR A 209 3.15 -3.16 -4.64
CA THR A 209 3.93 -4.22 -5.30
C THR A 209 2.98 -4.99 -6.22
N THR A 210 3.20 -4.93 -7.52
CA THR A 210 2.47 -5.74 -8.52
C THR A 210 2.97 -7.20 -8.57
N GLU A 211 3.60 -7.69 -7.51
CA GLU A 211 4.23 -9.01 -7.46
C GLU A 211 3.21 -10.06 -6.99
N TRP A 212 2.79 -10.89 -7.95
CA TRP A 212 1.60 -11.74 -7.87
C TRP A 212 1.80 -13.13 -7.27
N ASP A 213 2.97 -13.50 -6.73
CA ASP A 213 3.24 -14.93 -6.44
C ASP A 213 3.70 -15.30 -5.01
N PHE A 214 3.73 -14.40 -4.03
CA PHE A 214 4.03 -14.82 -2.64
C PHE A 214 3.29 -14.10 -1.49
N ILE A 215 2.30 -13.25 -1.78
CA ILE A 215 1.44 -12.60 -0.78
C ILE A 215 -0.03 -12.72 -1.23
N GLU A 216 -0.53 -13.95 -1.34
CA GLU A 216 -1.91 -14.20 -1.81
C GLU A 216 -2.99 -14.07 -0.72
N ARG A 217 -2.64 -13.79 0.56
CA ARG A 217 -3.63 -13.74 1.66
C ARG A 217 -3.77 -12.42 2.40
N CYS A 218 -2.81 -11.52 2.28
CA CYS A 218 -3.02 -10.14 2.71
C CYS A 218 -3.44 -9.36 1.48
N HIS A 219 -4.68 -8.89 1.39
CA HIS A 219 -5.06 -7.94 0.34
C HIS A 219 -4.05 -6.77 0.34
N PRO A 220 -3.10 -6.68 -0.62
CA PRO A 220 -1.82 -5.97 -0.40
C PRO A 220 -1.91 -4.45 -0.37
N ASN A 221 -3.11 -3.87 -0.43
CA ASN A 221 -3.26 -2.62 -1.13
C ASN A 221 -3.85 -1.44 -0.36
N GLN A 222 -4.28 -1.57 0.90
CA GLN A 222 -5.03 -0.44 1.46
C GLN A 222 -4.63 0.05 2.85
N TYR A 223 -4.17 -0.79 3.78
CA TYR A 223 -3.99 -0.32 5.16
C TYR A 223 -2.78 -0.93 5.85
N SER A 224 -2.07 -0.13 6.63
CA SER A 224 -1.18 -0.65 7.67
C SER A 224 -2.02 -1.30 8.76
N ILE A 225 -1.46 -2.28 9.47
CA ILE A 225 -2.18 -3.06 10.48
C ILE A 225 -1.36 -3.09 11.75
N LEU A 226 -2.02 -2.89 12.88
CA LEU A 226 -1.48 -3.09 14.22
C LEU A 226 -2.29 -4.21 14.90
N ARG A 227 -1.62 -5.30 15.27
CA ARG A 227 -2.23 -6.47 15.93
C ARG A 227 -1.51 -6.71 17.24
N GLY A 228 -2.26 -6.89 18.34
CA GLY A 228 -1.68 -7.19 19.65
C GLY A 228 -2.01 -8.60 20.09
N ASP A 229 -1.12 -9.19 20.90
CA ASP A 229 -1.36 -10.49 21.56
C ASP A 229 -2.20 -10.38 22.85
N GLN A 230 -2.73 -9.20 23.13
CA GLN A 230 -3.37 -8.85 24.39
C GLN A 230 -4.89 -9.10 24.36
N GLU A 231 -5.47 -9.41 25.53
CA GLU A 231 -6.89 -9.78 25.71
C GLU A 231 -7.91 -8.74 25.18
N PHE A 232 -7.49 -7.49 24.95
CA PHE A 232 -8.35 -6.41 24.47
C PHE A 232 -8.49 -6.37 22.93
N LEU A 233 -7.62 -7.05 22.19
CA LEU A 233 -7.83 -7.38 20.78
C LEU A 233 -8.15 -8.87 20.75
N VAL A 234 -9.33 -9.28 20.28
CA VAL A 234 -9.62 -10.72 20.17
C VAL A 234 -8.55 -11.33 19.27
N ALA A 235 -7.90 -12.42 19.70
CA ALA A 235 -6.77 -12.99 18.96
C ALA A 235 -7.12 -13.23 17.49
N GLY A 236 -6.50 -12.46 16.57
CA GLY A 236 -6.87 -12.43 15.14
C GLY A 236 -7.38 -11.08 14.64
N ASP A 237 -7.76 -10.19 15.54
CA ASP A 237 -8.25 -8.87 15.22
C ASP A 237 -7.11 -7.87 15.06
N GLY A 238 -7.19 -7.04 14.01
CA GLY A 238 -6.25 -5.95 13.72
C GLY A 238 -6.96 -4.60 13.75
N GLY A 239 -6.21 -3.56 14.08
CA GLY A 239 -6.64 -2.17 13.91
C GLY A 239 -5.87 -1.48 12.78
N VAL A 240 -6.53 -0.61 12.01
CA VAL A 240 -5.82 0.29 11.09
C VAL A 240 -5.25 1.42 11.94
N PRO A 241 -3.91 1.54 12.11
CA PRO A 241 -3.36 2.65 12.84
C PRO A 241 -3.54 3.94 12.01
N PRO A 242 -3.58 5.10 12.66
CA PRO A 242 -3.68 6.38 11.95
C PRO A 242 -2.50 6.59 11.00
N GLY A 243 -2.75 7.23 9.84
CA GLY A 243 -1.71 7.49 8.85
C GLY A 243 -0.52 8.29 9.38
N THR A 244 -0.73 9.12 10.41
CA THR A 244 0.34 9.83 11.12
C THR A 244 1.29 8.89 11.86
N PHE A 245 0.76 7.88 12.55
CA PHE A 245 1.56 6.86 13.22
C PHE A 245 2.35 6.05 12.20
N ASP A 246 1.68 5.59 11.14
CA ASP A 246 2.30 4.82 10.06
C ASP A 246 3.48 5.57 9.43
N ALA A 247 3.30 6.86 9.14
CA ALA A 247 4.35 7.72 8.61
C ALA A 247 5.54 7.87 9.57
N LEU A 248 5.30 8.01 10.88
CA LEU A 248 6.35 8.12 11.89
C LEU A 248 7.17 6.83 12.01
N ILE A 249 6.51 5.67 12.12
CA ILE A 249 7.19 4.38 12.22
C ILE A 249 7.97 4.09 10.94
N LYS A 250 7.38 4.31 9.76
CA LYS A 250 8.09 4.17 8.48
C LYS A 250 9.31 5.06 8.41
N LYS A 251 9.22 6.32 8.85
CA LYS A 251 10.37 7.23 8.88
C LYS A 251 11.50 6.69 9.77
N GLN A 252 11.18 6.13 10.94
CA GLN A 252 12.18 5.56 11.84
C GLN A 252 12.84 4.33 11.23
N ILE A 253 12.03 3.39 10.73
CA ILE A 253 12.50 2.20 10.01
C ILE A 253 13.45 2.62 8.88
N VAL A 254 13.04 3.57 8.03
CA VAL A 254 13.87 4.09 6.93
C VAL A 254 15.16 4.74 7.42
N SER A 255 15.12 5.51 8.52
CA SER A 255 16.30 6.21 9.04
C SER A 255 17.33 5.30 9.70
N THR A 256 16.93 4.10 10.16
CA THR A 256 17.87 3.11 10.70
C THR A 256 18.71 2.48 9.62
N TRP A 257 18.16 2.42 8.41
CA TRP A 257 18.86 1.89 7.27
C TRP A 257 19.85 2.94 6.80
N ALA A 258 21.08 2.53 6.51
CA ALA A 258 22.08 3.43 5.97
C ALA A 258 21.46 4.22 4.80
N GLU A 259 21.51 5.55 4.88
CA GLU A 259 20.98 6.43 3.85
C GLU A 259 21.59 6.11 2.48
N SER A 260 22.77 5.50 2.51
CA SER A 260 23.46 4.98 1.35
C SER A 260 24.06 3.58 1.56
N ILE A 261 24.29 2.86 0.47
CA ILE A 261 25.03 1.59 0.43
C ILE A 261 26.11 1.65 -0.65
N ASN A 262 27.33 1.20 -0.33
CA ASN A 262 28.30 0.85 -1.36
C ASN A 262 28.02 -0.56 -1.89
N VAL A 263 27.52 -0.65 -3.11
CA VAL A 263 27.10 -1.92 -3.75
C VAL A 263 28.28 -2.85 -3.97
N ALA A 264 29.42 -2.31 -4.40
CA ALA A 264 30.61 -3.11 -4.66
C ALA A 264 31.13 -3.75 -3.37
N ASP A 265 31.17 -2.98 -2.28
CA ASP A 265 31.58 -3.50 -0.97
C ASP A 265 30.57 -4.51 -0.42
N ALA A 266 29.27 -4.19 -0.46
CA ALA A 266 28.21 -5.03 0.08
C ALA A 266 28.11 -6.40 -0.59
N LEU A 267 28.50 -6.50 -1.86
CA LEU A 267 28.45 -7.73 -2.66
C LEU A 267 29.84 -8.33 -2.94
N GLU A 268 30.90 -7.78 -2.33
CA GLU A 268 32.29 -8.18 -2.58
C GLU A 268 32.70 -8.19 -4.07
N LEU A 269 32.17 -7.25 -4.86
CA LEU A 269 32.35 -7.25 -6.33
C LEU A 269 33.80 -7.04 -6.77
N ALA A 270 34.69 -6.61 -5.87
CA ALA A 270 36.14 -6.58 -6.11
C ALA A 270 36.74 -7.96 -6.44
N ARG A 271 36.03 -9.05 -6.13
CA ARG A 271 36.42 -10.44 -6.41
C ARG A 271 35.83 -10.98 -7.72
N THR A 272 35.15 -10.15 -8.51
CA THR A 272 34.51 -10.56 -9.76
C THR A 272 35.53 -11.01 -10.79
N VAL A 273 35.31 -12.18 -11.39
CA VAL A 273 36.12 -12.75 -12.49
C VAL A 273 35.34 -12.92 -13.78
N GLU A 274 34.00 -12.90 -13.73
CA GLU A 274 33.12 -13.00 -14.89
C GLU A 274 31.85 -12.19 -14.63
N ILE A 275 31.35 -11.48 -15.65
CA ILE A 275 30.04 -10.84 -15.61
C ILE A 275 29.18 -11.41 -16.73
N GLU A 276 27.97 -11.85 -16.38
CA GLU A 276 26.92 -12.26 -17.33
C GLU A 276 25.74 -11.29 -17.23
N ILE A 277 25.32 -10.71 -18.36
CA ILE A 277 24.15 -9.85 -18.47
C ILE A 277 23.09 -10.59 -19.28
N LEU A 278 21.92 -10.75 -18.68
CA LEU A 278 20.74 -11.36 -19.27
C LEU A 278 19.70 -10.29 -19.53
N GLU A 279 19.24 -10.16 -20.77
CA GLU A 279 18.07 -9.36 -21.11
C GLU A 279 16.83 -10.26 -21.11
N MET A 280 15.92 -10.00 -20.18
CA MET A 280 14.65 -10.68 -20.03
C MET A 280 13.59 -10.00 -20.90
N SER A 281 13.39 -10.48 -22.12
CA SER A 281 12.21 -10.13 -22.92
C SER A 281 11.14 -11.23 -22.80
N VAL A 282 9.89 -10.91 -23.17
CA VAL A 282 8.76 -11.85 -23.11
C VAL A 282 8.96 -13.06 -24.05
N GLU A 283 9.75 -12.90 -25.11
CA GLU A 283 9.85 -13.89 -26.19
C GLU A 283 11.23 -14.55 -26.29
N ASP A 284 12.31 -13.87 -25.88
CA ASP A 284 13.69 -14.36 -25.96
C ASP A 284 14.57 -13.82 -24.81
N VAL A 285 15.58 -14.60 -24.42
CA VAL A 285 16.62 -14.17 -23.47
C VAL A 285 17.91 -13.92 -24.23
N SER A 286 18.34 -12.65 -24.31
CA SER A 286 19.65 -12.31 -24.86
C SER A 286 20.70 -12.43 -23.74
N ARG A 287 21.87 -13.00 -24.05
CA ARG A 287 22.95 -13.24 -23.08
C ARG A 287 24.24 -12.65 -23.59
N LEU A 288 24.85 -11.80 -22.77
CA LEU A 288 26.19 -11.27 -22.96
C LEU A 288 27.05 -11.73 -21.78
N THR A 289 28.24 -12.28 -22.05
CA THR A 289 29.19 -12.67 -21.02
C THR A 289 30.54 -12.02 -21.31
N THR A 290 31.23 -11.54 -20.28
CA THR A 290 32.59 -11.00 -20.38
C THR A 290 33.44 -11.46 -19.19
N ASP A 291 34.66 -11.89 -19.51
CA ASP A 291 35.75 -12.21 -18.59
C ASP A 291 36.94 -11.23 -18.77
N ASP A 292 36.73 -10.13 -19.50
CA ASP A 292 37.76 -9.12 -19.75
C ASP A 292 37.97 -8.30 -18.46
N PRO A 293 39.17 -8.36 -17.85
CA PRO A 293 39.43 -7.69 -16.58
C PRO A 293 39.28 -6.17 -16.65
N GLU A 294 39.55 -5.54 -17.80
CA GLU A 294 39.38 -4.08 -17.94
C GLU A 294 37.89 -3.68 -17.96
N VAL A 295 37.03 -4.52 -18.55
CA VAL A 295 35.58 -4.30 -18.56
C VAL A 295 34.99 -4.54 -17.17
N ILE A 296 35.41 -5.62 -16.50
CA ILE A 296 34.98 -5.94 -15.14
C ILE A 296 35.38 -4.83 -14.17
N GLU A 297 36.64 -4.37 -14.19
CA GLU A 297 37.12 -3.30 -13.33
C GLU A 297 36.29 -2.01 -13.51
N ARG A 298 35.94 -1.66 -14.76
CA ARG A 298 35.11 -0.48 -15.04
C ARG A 298 33.69 -0.60 -14.47
N ILE A 299 33.04 -1.76 -14.63
CA ILE A 299 31.68 -1.98 -14.10
C ILE A 299 31.71 -1.97 -12.57
N VAL A 300 32.66 -2.66 -11.96
CA VAL A 300 32.82 -2.71 -10.49
C VAL A 300 33.12 -1.32 -9.95
N ALA A 301 34.02 -0.55 -10.57
CA ALA A 301 34.32 0.83 -10.17
C ALA A 301 33.11 1.76 -10.31
N ALA A 302 32.22 1.52 -11.28
CA ALA A 302 30.99 2.28 -11.41
C ALA A 302 30.00 2.00 -10.27
N LEU A 303 30.07 0.81 -9.66
CA LEU A 303 29.29 0.36 -8.49
C LEU A 303 29.99 0.62 -7.14
N ASP A 304 31.27 0.99 -7.14
CA ASP A 304 32.08 1.24 -5.95
C ASP A 304 31.90 2.69 -5.45
N ARG A 305 30.69 2.97 -4.97
CA ARG A 305 30.29 4.26 -4.41
C ARG A 305 29.03 4.11 -3.57
N GLU A 306 28.82 5.08 -2.71
CA GLU A 306 27.60 5.20 -1.91
C GLU A 306 26.39 5.54 -2.78
N TYR A 307 25.35 4.71 -2.70
CA TYR A 307 24.07 4.91 -3.39
C TYR A 307 22.93 5.06 -2.42
N GLU A 308 22.09 6.07 -2.64
CA GLU A 308 20.85 6.22 -1.87
C GLU A 308 19.85 5.13 -2.25
N PHE A 309 19.23 4.54 -1.22
CA PHE A 309 18.08 3.69 -1.41
C PHE A 309 16.88 4.51 -1.87
N VAL A 310 16.14 3.98 -2.82
CA VAL A 310 14.85 4.52 -3.26
C VAL A 310 13.74 3.52 -3.00
N THR A 311 12.50 4.02 -2.93
CA THR A 311 11.32 3.17 -2.90
C THR A 311 11.37 2.20 -4.08
N ARG A 312 11.05 0.92 -3.82
CA ARG A 312 11.03 -0.11 -4.86
C ARG A 312 10.18 0.35 -6.05
N ALA A 313 10.78 0.34 -7.24
CA ALA A 313 10.07 0.69 -8.44
C ALA A 313 9.05 -0.41 -8.78
N GLY A 314 7.82 -0.02 -9.09
CA GLY A 314 6.72 -0.93 -9.44
C GLY A 314 6.85 -1.57 -10.82
N PHE A 315 8.06 -1.69 -11.37
CA PHE A 315 8.33 -2.37 -12.63
C PHE A 315 9.35 -3.51 -12.45
N HIS A 316 9.32 -4.45 -13.40
CA HIS A 316 10.31 -5.52 -13.47
C HIS A 316 11.51 -5.03 -14.29
N PRO A 317 12.71 -4.94 -13.71
CA PRO A 317 13.93 -4.62 -14.45
C PRO A 317 14.14 -5.65 -15.58
N PRO A 318 14.30 -5.20 -16.84
CA PRO A 318 14.46 -6.11 -17.97
C PRO A 318 15.86 -6.72 -18.06
N PHE A 319 16.82 -6.31 -17.23
CA PHE A 319 18.16 -6.88 -17.22
C PHE A 319 18.48 -7.55 -15.88
N GLU A 320 19.21 -8.65 -15.94
CA GLU A 320 19.81 -9.34 -14.79
C GLU A 320 21.32 -9.45 -15.02
N MET A 321 22.11 -8.83 -14.16
CA MET A 321 23.56 -8.89 -14.13
C MET A 321 24.00 -9.89 -13.07
N ARG A 322 24.79 -10.87 -13.46
CA ARG A 322 25.38 -11.90 -12.60
C ARG A 322 26.88 -11.67 -12.52
N PHE A 323 27.39 -11.48 -11.32
CA PHE A 323 28.81 -11.31 -11.03
C PHE A 323 29.35 -12.62 -10.46
N GLY A 324 30.09 -13.38 -11.27
CA GLY A 324 30.80 -14.57 -10.83
C GLY A 324 32.08 -14.17 -10.09
N LEU A 325 32.20 -14.56 -8.83
CA LEU A 325 33.35 -14.29 -7.97
C LEU A 325 34.41 -15.40 -8.07
N ASP A 326 35.63 -15.10 -7.64
CA ASP A 326 36.78 -16.03 -7.71
C ASP A 326 36.63 -17.33 -6.87
N ASP A 327 35.69 -17.38 -5.92
CA ASP A 327 35.32 -18.58 -5.16
C ASP A 327 34.16 -19.39 -5.77
N GLY A 328 33.62 -18.93 -6.90
CA GLY A 328 32.49 -19.54 -7.60
C GLY A 328 31.12 -19.08 -7.11
N THR A 329 31.04 -18.17 -6.14
CA THR A 329 29.79 -17.50 -5.74
C THR A 329 29.32 -16.59 -6.87
N VAL A 330 28.00 -16.43 -7.02
CA VAL A 330 27.40 -15.54 -8.01
C VAL A 330 26.52 -14.54 -7.29
N GLN A 331 26.80 -13.25 -7.46
CA GLN A 331 25.95 -12.16 -7.00
C GLN A 331 25.03 -11.71 -8.13
N ILE A 332 23.75 -11.43 -7.83
CA ILE A 332 22.74 -11.06 -8.83
C ILE A 332 22.24 -9.65 -8.56
N LEU A 333 22.30 -8.82 -9.60
CA LEU A 333 21.72 -7.48 -9.64
C LEU A 333 20.80 -7.36 -10.84
N HIS A 334 19.54 -7.07 -10.62
CA HIS A 334 18.65 -6.66 -11.68
C HIS A 334 18.80 -5.16 -11.96
N PHE A 335 18.69 -4.80 -13.23
CA PHE A 335 18.88 -3.45 -13.72
C PHE A 335 17.74 -3.08 -14.66
N GLY A 336 17.21 -1.87 -14.53
CA GLY A 336 16.18 -1.41 -15.44
C GLY A 336 15.97 0.09 -15.46
N SER A 337 15.62 0.58 -16.64
CA SER A 337 15.15 1.95 -16.87
C SER A 337 13.77 1.89 -17.53
N GLN A 338 12.89 2.83 -17.18
CA GLN A 338 11.54 2.90 -17.73
C GLN A 338 11.28 4.29 -18.34
N GLY A 339 11.75 4.51 -19.57
CA GLY A 339 11.55 5.76 -20.28
C GLY A 339 12.22 6.94 -19.58
N ASP A 340 11.43 7.93 -19.16
CA ASP A 340 11.93 9.10 -18.39
C ASP A 340 12.17 8.79 -16.90
N ASN A 341 11.83 7.58 -16.44
CA ASN A 341 12.08 7.19 -15.06
C ASN A 341 13.58 6.93 -14.87
N PRO A 342 14.09 7.22 -13.66
CA PRO A 342 15.47 6.90 -13.36
C PRO A 342 15.73 5.41 -13.49
N THR A 343 16.94 5.11 -13.93
CA THR A 343 17.53 3.80 -13.75
C THR A 343 17.46 3.39 -12.30
N VAL A 344 17.09 2.13 -12.09
CA VAL A 344 17.18 1.46 -10.79
C VAL A 344 18.04 0.21 -10.91
N LEU A 345 18.83 -0.01 -9.89
CA LEU A 345 19.40 -1.33 -9.61
C LEU A 345 18.53 -1.97 -8.54
N ARG A 346 18.44 -3.29 -8.58
CA ARG A 346 17.72 -4.14 -7.61
C ARG A 346 18.56 -5.37 -7.30
N GLY A 347 18.89 -5.60 -6.04
CA GLY A 347 19.66 -6.74 -5.58
C GLY A 347 18.76 -7.76 -4.92
N ASP A 348 19.40 -8.78 -4.34
CA ASP A 348 18.71 -9.80 -3.56
C ASP A 348 17.91 -9.14 -2.41
N PRO A 349 16.62 -9.49 -2.22
CA PRO A 349 15.81 -8.97 -1.12
C PRO A 349 16.43 -9.15 0.27
N GLY A 350 17.26 -10.17 0.50
CA GLY A 350 17.98 -10.38 1.75
C GLY A 350 19.09 -9.35 1.99
N ILE A 351 19.62 -8.74 0.93
CA ILE A 351 20.69 -7.73 1.01
C ILE A 351 20.09 -6.33 0.97
N TRP A 352 19.10 -6.10 0.09
CA TRP A 352 18.56 -4.75 -0.17
C TRP A 352 17.16 -4.53 0.42
N GLU A 353 16.65 -5.53 1.14
CA GLU A 353 15.41 -5.46 1.89
C GLU A 353 14.19 -5.12 1.02
N GLY A 354 14.23 -5.55 -0.25
CA GLY A 354 13.20 -5.25 -1.23
C GLY A 354 13.16 -3.79 -1.67
N ARG A 355 14.21 -3.00 -1.44
CA ARG A 355 14.37 -1.66 -2.00
C ARG A 355 15.25 -1.69 -3.25
N ASP A 356 15.12 -0.64 -4.04
CA ASP A 356 15.97 -0.40 -5.18
C ASP A 356 16.98 0.69 -4.81
N ILE A 357 18.05 0.82 -5.59
CA ILE A 357 18.95 1.98 -5.51
C ILE A 357 18.91 2.72 -6.83
N ARG A 358 19.17 4.02 -6.78
CA ARG A 358 19.21 4.88 -7.96
C ARG A 358 20.66 5.13 -8.36
N PRO A 359 21.22 4.42 -9.35
CA PRO A 359 22.56 4.72 -9.81
C PRO A 359 22.67 6.13 -10.41
N SER A 360 23.89 6.69 -10.45
CA SER A 360 24.11 7.94 -11.20
C SER A 360 23.92 7.69 -12.70
N ALA A 361 23.64 8.76 -13.44
CA ALA A 361 23.52 8.72 -14.90
C ALA A 361 24.77 8.14 -15.61
N ASP A 362 25.95 8.21 -14.98
CA ASP A 362 27.20 7.65 -15.56
C ASP A 362 27.24 6.12 -15.52
N PHE A 363 26.36 5.47 -14.74
CA PHE A 363 26.25 4.02 -14.75
C PHE A 363 25.53 3.51 -16.01
N ASP A 364 24.69 4.34 -16.63
CA ASP A 364 23.92 3.97 -17.84
C ASP A 364 24.78 3.93 -19.12
N THR A 365 25.98 4.53 -19.09
CA THR A 365 26.90 4.70 -20.23
C THR A 365 28.05 3.71 -20.21
#